data_AF-A0A848LAM8-F1
#
_entry.id   AF-A0A848LAM8-F1
#
_cell.length_a   1.000
_cell.length_b   1.000
_cell.length_c   1.000
_cell.angle_alpha   90.00
_cell.angle_beta   90.00
_cell.angle_gamma   90.00
#
_symmetry.space_group_name_H-M   'P 1'
#
loop_
_entity.id
_entity.type
_entity.pdbx_description
1 polymer ?
#
loop_
_entity_poly.entity_id
_entity_poly.type
_entity_poly.pdbx_seq_one_letter_code
_entity_poly.pdbx_strand_id
1 'polypeptide(L)'
;MPSRWDHLFDLKPVTLLDHLLEEVAKLLAKDLQQWPPPVQELDLDTGGAFAPLFTEPRPRPSPAVYTEALRLTRWELEHDTDAYDDYMRNKRYLERGLAPEDRMPLLFLSRWLTEQMTGLGEATEGRVKRKHMRECLDRLESKLRLFVVPGA
;
A
#
# COMPACT_ATOMS: atom_id res chain seq x y z
N MET A 1 -0.17 -21.45 39.15
CA MET A 1 0.13 -20.29 38.28
C MET A 1 -0.32 -20.68 36.88
N PRO A 2 -1.20 -19.89 36.22
CA PRO A 2 -1.55 -20.17 34.83
C PRO A 2 -0.30 -20.09 33.97
N SER A 3 -0.13 -21.07 33.09
CA SER A 3 0.99 -21.13 32.18
C SER A 3 0.86 -20.02 31.13
N ARG A 4 2.00 -19.58 30.57
CA ARG A 4 1.98 -18.63 29.43
C ARG A 4 1.14 -19.10 28.24
N TRP A 5 0.87 -20.41 28.16
CA TRP A 5 0.10 -21.04 27.09
C TRP A 5 -1.41 -21.03 27.39
N ASP A 6 -1.80 -21.06 28.66
CA ASP A 6 -3.22 -21.03 29.08
C ASP A 6 -3.86 -19.70 28.64
N HIS A 7 -3.09 -18.61 28.75
CA HIS A 7 -3.50 -17.29 28.28
C HIS A 7 -3.76 -17.20 26.77
N LEU A 8 -3.20 -18.10 25.94
CA LEU A 8 -3.47 -18.12 24.50
C LEU A 8 -4.81 -18.79 24.18
N PHE A 9 -5.24 -19.75 24.99
CA PHE A 9 -6.54 -20.42 24.84
C PHE A 9 -7.71 -19.53 25.25
N ASP A 10 -7.46 -18.57 26.15
CA ASP A 10 -8.45 -17.56 26.55
C ASP A 10 -8.63 -16.44 25.49
N LEU A 11 -7.78 -16.39 24.46
CA LEU A 11 -7.90 -15.41 23.38
C LEU A 11 -9.07 -15.76 22.45
N LYS A 12 -9.80 -14.73 22.03
CA LYS A 12 -10.86 -14.90 21.02
C LYS A 12 -10.26 -15.42 19.71
N PRO A 13 -10.91 -16.39 19.04
CA PRO A 13 -10.51 -16.81 17.70
C PRO A 13 -10.46 -15.62 16.75
N VAL A 14 -9.38 -15.53 15.97
CA VAL A 14 -9.25 -14.55 14.89
C VAL A 14 -10.26 -14.91 13.80
N THR A 15 -11.00 -13.93 13.29
CA THR A 15 -11.96 -14.21 12.21
C THR A 15 -11.21 -14.57 10.93
N LEU A 16 -11.82 -15.39 10.06
CA LEU A 16 -11.20 -15.72 8.75
C LEU A 16 -10.89 -14.45 7.94
N LEU A 17 -11.73 -13.43 8.06
CA LEU A 17 -11.52 -12.14 7.41
C LEU A 17 -10.29 -11.43 7.99
N ASP A 18 -10.15 -11.36 9.32
CA ASP A 18 -8.98 -10.75 9.94
C ASP A 18 -7.69 -11.47 9.55
N HIS A 19 -7.71 -12.80 9.50
CA HIS A 19 -6.56 -13.56 9.05
C HIS A 19 -6.24 -13.29 7.57
N LEU A 20 -7.26 -13.25 6.71
CA LEU A 20 -7.09 -12.90 5.30
C LEU A 20 -6.42 -11.53 5.12
N LEU A 21 -6.91 -10.49 5.82
CA LEU A 21 -6.33 -9.14 5.72
C LEU A 21 -4.87 -9.10 6.20
N GLU A 22 -4.51 -9.91 7.20
CA GLU A 22 -3.14 -10.03 7.69
C GLU A 22 -2.22 -10.69 6.64
N GLU A 23 -2.67 -11.78 6.02
CA GLU A 23 -1.90 -12.46 4.98
C GLU A 23 -1.75 -11.61 3.72
N VAL A 24 -2.82 -10.91 3.29
CA VAL A 24 -2.72 -9.96 2.17
C VAL A 24 -1.71 -8.86 2.49
N ALA A 25 -1.75 -8.25 3.68
CA ALA A 25 -0.78 -7.23 4.06
C ALA A 25 0.66 -7.75 4.06
N LYS A 26 0.91 -9.02 4.42
CA LYS A 26 2.24 -9.64 4.34
C LYS A 26 2.69 -9.83 2.89
N LEU A 27 1.80 -10.29 2.01
CA LEU A 27 2.10 -10.48 0.58
C LEU A 27 2.44 -9.14 -0.07
N LEU A 28 1.61 -8.12 0.12
CA LEU A 28 1.87 -6.78 -0.40
C LEU A 28 3.17 -6.19 0.15
N ALA A 29 3.46 -6.38 1.45
CA ALA A 29 4.71 -5.91 2.02
C ALA A 29 5.93 -6.57 1.38
N LYS A 30 5.84 -7.87 1.07
CA LYS A 30 6.88 -8.61 0.34
C LYS A 30 7.03 -8.10 -1.10
N ASP A 31 5.94 -7.87 -1.81
CA ASP A 31 5.96 -7.34 -3.17
C ASP A 31 6.59 -5.94 -3.22
N LEU A 32 6.26 -5.09 -2.23
CA LEU A 32 6.85 -3.77 -2.08
C LEU A 32 8.33 -3.80 -1.67
N GLN A 33 8.92 -4.95 -1.29
CA GLN A 33 10.39 -5.06 -1.13
C GLN A 33 11.11 -5.05 -2.48
N GLN A 34 10.42 -5.39 -3.56
CA GLN A 34 10.95 -5.31 -4.92
C GLN A 34 10.61 -3.96 -5.53
N TRP A 35 11.53 -3.42 -6.33
CA TRP A 35 11.31 -2.17 -7.05
C TRP A 35 11.61 -2.33 -8.55
N PRO A 36 10.66 -1.93 -9.42
CA PRO A 36 9.25 -1.64 -9.12
C PRO A 36 8.47 -2.88 -8.62
N PRO A 37 7.38 -2.71 -7.86
CA PRO A 37 6.44 -3.79 -7.55
C PRO A 37 5.98 -4.56 -8.79
N PRO A 38 5.71 -5.87 -8.66
CA PRO A 38 5.27 -6.70 -9.78
C PRO A 38 3.91 -6.23 -10.33
N VAL A 39 3.80 -6.20 -11.66
CA VAL A 39 2.56 -5.95 -12.39
C VAL A 39 2.26 -7.16 -13.26
N GLN A 40 0.98 -7.56 -13.35
CA GLN A 40 0.59 -8.75 -14.12
C GLN A 40 0.72 -8.53 -15.63
N GLU A 41 0.28 -7.37 -16.12
CA GLU A 41 0.46 -6.95 -17.52
C GLU A 41 0.75 -5.45 -17.57
N LEU A 42 1.78 -5.06 -18.32
CA LEU A 42 2.00 -3.67 -18.69
C LEU A 42 1.10 -3.36 -19.87
N ASP A 43 -0.11 -2.88 -19.60
CA ASP A 43 -0.89 -2.23 -20.64
C ASP A 43 -0.17 -0.95 -21.06
N LEU A 44 0.44 -0.96 -22.24
CA LEU A 44 1.18 0.19 -22.78
C LEU A 44 0.27 1.38 -23.10
N ASP A 45 -1.05 1.15 -23.26
CA ASP A 45 -2.02 2.21 -23.54
C ASP A 45 -2.43 2.97 -22.27
N THR A 46 -2.61 2.28 -21.14
CA THR A 46 -3.02 2.91 -19.86
C THR A 46 -1.83 3.14 -18.89
N GLY A 47 -0.71 2.44 -19.10
CA GLY A 47 0.47 2.43 -18.23
C GLY A 47 1.74 3.04 -18.85
N GLY A 48 1.69 3.50 -20.10
CA GLY A 48 2.85 4.04 -20.83
C GLY A 48 3.58 5.19 -20.09
N ALA A 49 2.86 5.98 -19.29
CA ALA A 49 3.45 7.05 -18.47
C ALA A 49 4.41 6.52 -17.36
N PHE A 50 4.24 5.26 -16.94
CA PHE A 50 5.10 4.60 -15.95
C PHE A 50 6.14 3.68 -16.58
N ALA A 51 6.14 3.49 -17.90
CA ALA A 51 7.13 2.68 -18.61
C ALA A 51 8.59 3.02 -18.22
N PRO A 52 8.98 4.29 -18.00
CA PRO A 52 10.34 4.62 -17.55
C PRO A 52 10.76 4.00 -16.22
N LEU A 53 9.81 3.59 -15.36
CA LEU A 53 10.12 2.88 -14.11
C LEU A 53 10.60 1.45 -14.34
N PHE A 54 10.21 0.84 -15.47
CA PHE A 54 10.50 -0.57 -15.80
C PHE A 54 11.60 -0.72 -16.85
N THR A 55 11.82 0.30 -17.68
CA THR A 55 12.81 0.27 -18.77
C THR A 55 14.19 0.81 -18.36
N GLU A 56 14.26 1.64 -17.33
CA GLU A 56 15.50 2.23 -16.84
C GLU A 56 15.80 1.74 -15.42
N PRO A 57 17.05 1.39 -15.09
CA PRO A 57 17.42 1.07 -13.72
C PRO A 57 17.29 2.33 -12.86
N ARG A 58 16.22 2.41 -12.05
CA ARG A 58 15.98 3.49 -11.09
C ARG A 58 16.20 3.00 -9.66
N PRO A 59 16.79 3.83 -8.79
CA PRO A 59 16.87 3.50 -7.39
C PRO A 59 15.47 3.36 -6.81
N ARG A 60 15.35 2.49 -5.80
CA ARG A 60 14.14 2.39 -5.00
C ARG A 60 13.83 3.78 -4.39
N PRO A 61 12.58 4.25 -4.45
CA PRO A 61 12.20 5.54 -3.89
C PRO A 61 12.35 5.55 -2.38
N SER A 62 12.42 6.77 -1.80
CA SER A 62 12.55 6.94 -0.36
C SER A 62 11.31 6.39 0.38
N PRO A 63 11.45 6.01 1.67
CA PRO A 63 10.31 5.58 2.49
C PRO A 63 9.15 6.59 2.57
N ALA A 64 9.44 7.89 2.42
CA ALA A 64 8.42 8.94 2.40
C ALA A 64 7.45 8.78 1.21
N VAL A 65 7.95 8.31 0.06
CA VAL A 65 7.11 8.05 -1.12
C VAL A 65 6.08 6.96 -0.84
N TYR A 66 6.47 5.87 -0.18
CA TYR A 66 5.54 4.81 0.21
C TYR A 66 4.47 5.31 1.19
N THR A 67 4.87 6.16 2.14
CA THR A 67 3.96 6.75 3.13
C THR A 67 2.91 7.63 2.46
N GLU A 68 3.33 8.50 1.55
CA GLU A 68 2.41 9.38 0.83
C GLU A 68 1.58 8.63 -0.22
N ALA A 69 2.12 7.57 -0.85
CA ALA A 69 1.34 6.71 -1.73
C ALA A 69 0.18 6.02 -0.98
N LEU A 70 0.45 5.47 0.21
CA LEU A 70 -0.59 4.89 1.07
C LEU A 70 -1.64 5.93 1.50
N ARG A 71 -1.25 7.19 1.69
CA ARG A 71 -2.20 8.29 1.95
C ARG A 71 -3.12 8.52 0.75
N LEU A 72 -2.55 8.64 -0.45
CA LEU A 72 -3.31 8.83 -1.68
C LEU A 72 -4.30 7.68 -1.93
N THR A 73 -3.84 6.44 -1.78
CA THR A 73 -4.70 5.25 -1.93
C THR A 73 -5.87 5.27 -0.95
N ARG A 74 -5.67 5.72 0.29
CA ARG A 74 -6.79 5.82 1.26
C ARG A 74 -7.86 6.81 0.77
N TRP A 75 -7.46 7.99 0.30
CA TRP A 75 -8.40 8.96 -0.25
C TRP A 75 -9.13 8.43 -1.48
N GLU A 76 -8.44 7.76 -2.40
CA GLU A 76 -9.05 7.12 -3.57
C GLU A 76 -10.10 6.07 -3.14
N LEU A 77 -9.77 5.18 -2.20
CA LEU A 77 -10.71 4.16 -1.70
C LEU A 77 -11.92 4.78 -0.99
N GLU A 78 -11.72 5.89 -0.28
CA GLU A 78 -12.77 6.63 0.41
C GLU A 78 -13.60 7.53 -0.51
N HIS A 79 -13.15 7.72 -1.76
CA HIS A 79 -13.69 8.70 -2.70
C HIS A 79 -13.59 10.14 -2.14
N ASP A 80 -12.54 10.43 -1.36
CA ASP A 80 -12.20 11.77 -0.87
C ASP A 80 -11.46 12.55 -1.97
N THR A 81 -12.20 12.89 -3.01
CA THR A 81 -11.65 13.58 -4.20
C THR A 81 -11.14 14.97 -3.86
N ASP A 82 -11.77 15.66 -2.90
CA ASP A 82 -11.37 17.01 -2.49
C ASP A 82 -9.98 17.00 -1.84
N ALA A 83 -9.72 16.06 -0.93
CA ALA A 83 -8.40 15.93 -0.31
C ALA A 83 -7.33 15.51 -1.33
N TYR A 84 -7.66 14.58 -2.21
CA TYR A 84 -6.76 14.13 -3.28
C TYR A 84 -6.38 15.29 -4.22
N ASP A 85 -7.38 16.02 -4.72
CA ASP A 85 -7.20 17.11 -5.67
C ASP A 85 -6.44 18.28 -5.05
N ASP A 86 -6.77 18.65 -3.80
CA ASP A 86 -6.05 19.70 -3.09
C ASP A 86 -4.57 19.31 -2.87
N TYR A 87 -4.30 18.06 -2.53
CA TYR A 87 -2.94 17.56 -2.35
C TYR A 87 -2.13 17.62 -3.65
N MET A 88 -2.71 17.14 -4.75
CA MET A 88 -2.03 17.06 -6.05
C MET A 88 -1.87 18.44 -6.70
N ARG A 89 -2.92 19.28 -6.66
CA ARG A 89 -2.92 20.63 -7.24
C ARG A 89 -1.89 21.53 -6.57
N ASN A 90 -1.80 21.48 -5.24
CA ASN A 90 -0.87 22.33 -4.48
C ASN A 90 0.51 21.69 -4.29
N LYS A 91 0.77 20.52 -4.89
CA LYS A 91 2.04 19.79 -4.76
C LYS A 91 2.47 19.55 -3.30
N ARG A 92 1.50 19.24 -2.43
CA ARG A 92 1.74 19.06 -0.98
C ARG A 92 2.73 17.95 -0.66
N TYR A 93 2.99 17.04 -1.60
CA TYR A 93 4.06 16.04 -1.47
C TYR A 93 5.45 16.67 -1.26
N LEU A 94 5.71 17.86 -1.83
CA LEU A 94 6.97 18.59 -1.61
C LEU A 94 7.09 19.04 -0.14
N GLU A 95 5.98 19.49 0.45
CA GLU A 95 5.90 19.87 1.88
C GLU A 95 6.09 18.66 2.81
N ARG A 96 5.87 17.45 2.29
CA ARG A 96 6.06 16.16 2.98
C ARG A 96 7.46 15.58 2.81
N GLY A 97 8.37 16.31 2.19
CA GLY A 97 9.78 15.92 2.03
C GLY A 97 10.06 15.05 0.80
N LEU A 98 9.12 14.96 -0.15
CA LEU A 98 9.38 14.33 -1.44
C LEU A 98 10.07 15.32 -2.38
N ALA A 99 10.94 14.82 -3.24
CA ALA A 99 11.54 15.59 -4.32
C ALA A 99 10.61 15.61 -5.56
N PRO A 100 10.76 16.57 -6.49
CA PRO A 100 9.95 16.62 -7.71
C PRO A 100 9.96 15.32 -8.54
N GLU A 101 11.10 14.64 -8.58
CA GLU A 101 11.33 13.35 -9.25
C GLU A 101 10.55 12.19 -8.62
N ASP A 102 10.19 12.28 -7.33
CA ASP A 102 9.42 11.26 -6.62
C ASP A 102 7.95 11.21 -7.07
N ARG A 103 7.48 12.20 -7.84
CA ARG A 103 6.08 12.27 -8.29
C ARG A 103 5.67 11.06 -9.12
N MET A 104 6.53 10.56 -10.01
CA MET A 104 6.20 9.40 -10.85
C MET A 104 6.13 8.10 -10.01
N PRO A 105 7.12 7.77 -9.17
CA PRO A 105 7.01 6.69 -8.19
C PRO A 105 5.79 6.79 -7.27
N LEU A 106 5.46 8.00 -6.79
CA LEU A 106 4.30 8.26 -5.93
C LEU A 106 2.99 7.85 -6.62
N LEU A 107 2.76 8.35 -7.83
CA LEU A 107 1.55 8.08 -8.60
C LEU A 107 1.44 6.62 -9.03
N PHE A 108 2.59 5.99 -9.34
CA PHE A 108 2.63 4.59 -9.67
C PHE A 108 2.23 3.73 -8.45
N LEU A 109 2.84 3.99 -7.29
CA LEU A 109 2.54 3.24 -6.07
C LEU A 109 1.10 3.42 -5.61
N SER A 110 0.55 4.65 -5.66
CA SER A 110 -0.84 4.88 -5.25
C SER A 110 -1.82 4.10 -6.12
N ARG A 111 -1.61 4.14 -7.45
CA ARG A 111 -2.41 3.40 -8.43
C ARG A 111 -2.28 1.89 -8.22
N TRP A 112 -1.05 1.38 -8.11
CA TRP A 112 -0.80 -0.05 -7.91
C TRP A 112 -1.51 -0.55 -6.64
N LEU A 113 -1.41 0.19 -5.53
CA LEU A 113 -2.09 -0.16 -4.28
C LEU A 113 -3.62 -0.13 -4.43
N THR A 114 -4.18 0.87 -5.13
CA THR A 114 -5.62 0.95 -5.41
C THR A 114 -6.07 -0.27 -6.22
N GLU A 115 -5.35 -0.63 -7.27
CA GLU A 115 -5.63 -1.82 -8.10
C GLU A 115 -5.56 -3.12 -7.29
N GLN A 116 -4.59 -3.28 -6.39
CA GLN A 116 -4.53 -4.44 -5.50
C GLN A 116 -5.75 -4.51 -4.56
N MET A 117 -6.19 -3.37 -4.03
CA MET A 117 -7.36 -3.32 -3.14
C MET A 117 -8.67 -3.57 -3.87
N THR A 118 -8.86 -3.01 -5.06
CA THR A 118 -10.05 -3.27 -5.89
C THR A 118 -10.08 -4.72 -6.36
N GLY A 119 -8.94 -5.24 -6.83
CA GLY A 119 -8.80 -6.64 -7.23
C GLY A 119 -9.07 -7.62 -6.09
N LEU A 120 -8.66 -7.29 -4.86
CA LEU A 120 -9.02 -8.08 -3.67
C LEU A 120 -10.54 -8.05 -3.40
N GLY A 121 -11.18 -6.90 -3.55
CA GLY A 121 -12.64 -6.77 -3.44
C GLY A 121 -13.37 -7.64 -4.45
N GLU A 122 -12.93 -7.63 -5.71
CA GLU A 122 -13.48 -8.43 -6.80
C GLU A 122 -13.26 -9.93 -6.58
N ALA A 123 -12.03 -10.36 -6.28
CA ALA A 123 -11.68 -11.76 -6.04
C ALA A 123 -12.38 -12.37 -4.82
N THR A 124 -12.85 -11.53 -3.90
CA THR A 124 -13.60 -11.95 -2.72
C THR A 124 -15.11 -11.76 -2.87
N GLU A 125 -15.60 -11.48 -4.08
CA GLU A 125 -17.02 -11.25 -4.39
C GLU A 125 -17.67 -10.22 -3.46
N GLY A 126 -16.92 -9.15 -3.14
CA GLY A 126 -17.39 -8.05 -2.28
C GLY A 126 -17.40 -8.34 -0.78
N ARG A 127 -16.89 -9.49 -0.32
CA ARG A 127 -16.73 -9.78 1.13
C ARG A 127 -15.73 -8.80 1.76
N VAL A 128 -14.66 -8.46 1.05
CA VAL A 128 -13.73 -7.39 1.42
C VAL A 128 -14.30 -6.04 0.97
N LYS A 129 -15.01 -5.38 1.89
CA LYS A 129 -15.47 -3.98 1.74
C LYS A 129 -14.35 -2.94 1.91
N ARG A 130 -14.58 -1.70 1.46
CA ARG A 130 -13.65 -0.55 1.58
C ARG A 130 -13.02 -0.37 2.97
N LYS A 131 -13.80 -0.54 4.04
CA LYS A 131 -13.28 -0.45 5.43
C LYS A 131 -12.18 -1.48 5.71
N HIS A 132 -12.29 -2.68 5.15
CA HIS A 132 -11.31 -3.75 5.32
C HIS A 132 -10.08 -3.52 4.44
N MET A 133 -10.26 -2.93 3.25
CA MET A 133 -9.13 -2.50 2.40
C MET A 133 -8.28 -1.47 3.13
N ARG A 134 -8.91 -0.48 3.77
CA ARG A 134 -8.20 0.49 4.62
C ARG A 134 -7.46 -0.16 5.77
N GLU A 135 -8.11 -1.08 6.47
CA GLU A 135 -7.46 -1.84 7.55
C GLU A 135 -6.25 -2.66 7.03
N CYS A 136 -6.36 -3.24 5.84
CA CYS A 136 -5.24 -3.89 5.16
C CYS A 136 -4.09 -2.91 4.89
N LEU A 137 -4.39 -1.68 4.44
CA LEU A 137 -3.38 -0.64 4.24
C LEU A 137 -2.71 -0.21 5.55
N ASP A 138 -3.45 -0.13 6.66
CA ASP A 138 -2.89 0.19 7.98
C ASP A 138 -1.93 -0.89 8.48
N ARG A 139 -2.29 -2.16 8.26
CA ARG A 139 -1.42 -3.32 8.55
C ARG A 139 -0.20 -3.33 7.64
N LEU A 140 -0.37 -3.02 6.35
CA LEU A 140 0.72 -2.89 5.39
C LEU A 140 1.70 -1.78 5.78
N GLU A 141 1.20 -0.59 6.12
CA GLU A 141 2.03 0.54 6.55
C GLU A 141 2.87 0.18 7.77
N SER A 142 2.25 -0.49 8.75
CA SER A 142 2.95 -0.96 9.95
C SER A 142 4.10 -1.91 9.60
N LYS A 143 3.93 -2.80 8.62
CA LYS A 143 4.99 -3.70 8.14
C LYS A 143 6.09 -2.94 7.41
N LEU A 144 5.74 -1.97 6.56
CA LEU A 144 6.72 -1.14 5.85
C LEU A 144 7.61 -0.34 6.81
N ARG A 145 7.05 0.20 7.88
CA ARG A 145 7.83 0.91 8.92
C ARG A 145 8.87 0.00 9.59
N LEU A 146 8.55 -1.28 9.78
CA LEU A 146 9.49 -2.26 10.34
C LEU A 146 10.67 -2.55 9.41
N PHE A 147 10.52 -2.38 8.09
CA PHE A 147 11.62 -2.57 7.13
C PHE A 147 12.55 -1.35 7.01
N VAL A 148 12.10 -0.16 7.44
CA VAL A 148 12.87 1.10 7.36
C VAL A 148 13.80 1.28 8.56
N VAL A 149 13.80 0.34 9.52
CA VAL A 149 14.78 0.33 10.63
C VAL A 149 15.90 -0.70 10.36
N PRO A 150 16.94 -0.34 9.60
CA PRO A 150 18.26 -0.95 9.73
C PRO A 150 19.19 0.00 10.51
N GLY A 151 19.52 -0.37 11.76
CA GLY A 151 20.64 0.20 12.51
C GLY A 151 20.40 1.56 13.18
N ALA A 152 20.11 1.51 14.48
CA ALA A 152 20.69 2.49 15.42
C ALA A 152 22.13 2.06 15.75
#